data_AF-A0A1Q2YY79-F1
#
_entry.id   AF-A0A1Q2YY79-F1
#
_cell.length_a   1.000
_cell.length_b   1.000
_cell.length_c   1.000
_cell.angle_alpha   90.00
_cell.angle_beta   90.00
_cell.angle_gamma   90.00
#
_symmetry.space_group_name_H-M   'P 1'
#
loop_
_entity.id
_entity.type
_entity.pdbx_description
1 polymer ?
#
loop_
_entity_poly.entity_id
_entity_poly.type
_entity_poly.pdbx_seq_one_letter_code
_entity_poly.pdbx_strand_id
1 'polypeptide(L)'
;MAQLVGYARISTADQKAAGQLDALKVAGCDRVFEETASGARAGRPILKAALDYMREGDTLVVWRLDRLARSLPQLIETVGTLKKHGVGLRSLSEQIDTSNAAGELIFHMFGALAQFERGLIRERTKAGLDAARARGRKGGRPRRLSEADIDTARTLLEADPPVPFSEVARRLKVGPSTLYNYFPADSRRPRGKAYAGEPELPLAPPA
;
A
#
# COMPACT_ATOMS: atom_id res chain seq x y z
N MET A 1 -16.10 19.34 -26.90
CA MET A 1 -16.36 17.98 -27.44
C MET A 1 -15.72 17.00 -26.48
N ALA A 2 -16.39 15.90 -26.18
CA ALA A 2 -15.83 14.82 -25.37
C ALA A 2 -14.60 14.23 -26.08
N GLN A 3 -13.48 14.12 -25.36
CA GLN A 3 -12.24 13.57 -25.92
C GLN A 3 -12.06 12.10 -25.55
N LEU A 4 -11.36 11.38 -26.42
CA LEU A 4 -10.88 10.02 -26.14
C LEU A 4 -9.43 10.09 -25.69
N VAL A 5 -9.18 9.73 -24.44
CA VAL A 5 -7.83 9.73 -23.86
C VAL A 5 -7.34 8.30 -23.71
N GLY A 6 -6.32 7.93 -24.47
CA GLY A 6 -5.72 6.60 -24.42
C GLY A 6 -4.79 6.45 -23.22
N TYR A 7 -4.81 5.28 -22.58
CA TYR A 7 -3.81 4.88 -21.59
C TYR A 7 -3.21 3.53 -21.95
N ALA A 8 -1.89 3.52 -22.11
CA ALA A 8 -1.09 2.34 -22.42
C ALA A 8 -0.15 2.03 -21.28
N ARG A 9 -0.01 0.74 -20.95
CA ARG A 9 0.95 0.27 -19.95
C ARG A 9 1.82 -0.79 -20.57
N ILE A 10 3.07 -0.43 -20.83
CA ILE A 10 4.04 -1.28 -21.53
C ILE A 10 5.10 -1.77 -20.53
N SER A 11 5.44 -3.06 -20.58
CA SER A 11 6.57 -3.57 -19.81
C SER A 11 7.84 -3.47 -20.65
N THR A 12 8.99 -3.29 -20.01
CA THR A 12 10.29 -3.24 -20.71
C THR A 12 10.63 -4.53 -21.46
N ALA A 13 9.94 -5.64 -21.17
CA ALA A 13 10.10 -6.92 -21.86
C ALA A 13 9.04 -7.16 -22.97
N ASP A 14 8.07 -6.27 -23.12
CA ASP A 14 6.93 -6.50 -24.01
C ASP A 14 7.24 -6.03 -25.44
N GLN A 15 7.64 -6.97 -26.31
CA GLN A 15 7.78 -6.70 -27.76
C GLN A 15 6.43 -6.35 -28.42
N LYS A 16 5.30 -6.49 -27.72
CA LYS A 16 3.95 -6.17 -28.22
C LYS A 16 3.46 -4.77 -27.87
N ALA A 17 4.32 -3.91 -27.32
CA ALA A 17 4.00 -2.50 -27.00
C ALA A 17 3.42 -1.74 -28.21
N ALA A 18 3.93 -2.01 -29.42
CA ALA A 18 3.47 -1.37 -30.66
C ALA A 18 1.97 -1.61 -30.93
N GLY A 19 1.49 -2.86 -30.80
CA GLY A 19 0.10 -3.20 -31.08
C GLY A 19 -0.92 -2.55 -30.15
N GLN A 20 -0.51 -2.21 -28.91
CA GLN A 20 -1.36 -1.50 -27.97
C GLN A 20 -1.52 -0.02 -28.36
N LEU A 21 -0.43 0.65 -28.73
CA LEU A 21 -0.46 2.05 -29.14
C LEU A 21 -1.21 2.23 -30.45
N ASP A 22 -1.01 1.32 -31.41
CA ASP A 22 -1.71 1.33 -32.69
C ASP A 22 -3.22 1.14 -32.50
N ALA A 23 -3.64 0.22 -31.63
CA ALA A 23 -5.05 0.03 -31.32
C ALA A 23 -5.70 1.30 -30.71
N LEU A 24 -4.99 2.01 -29.82
CA LEU A 24 -5.49 3.26 -29.23
C LEU A 24 -5.58 4.39 -30.27
N LYS A 25 -4.61 4.49 -31.18
CA LYS A 25 -4.65 5.46 -32.29
C LYS A 25 -5.81 5.17 -33.24
N VAL A 26 -6.00 3.91 -33.64
CA VAL A 26 -7.12 3.47 -34.48
C VAL A 26 -8.47 3.73 -33.81
N ALA A 27 -8.55 3.62 -32.48
CA ALA A 27 -9.75 3.95 -31.72
C ALA A 27 -10.06 5.46 -31.66
N GLY A 28 -9.19 6.32 -32.22
CA GLY A 28 -9.40 7.77 -32.26
C GLY A 28 -9.00 8.48 -30.98
N CYS A 29 -8.06 7.96 -30.20
CA CYS A 29 -7.58 8.65 -29.00
C CYS A 29 -6.78 9.91 -29.38
N ASP A 30 -7.25 11.08 -28.95
CA ASP A 30 -6.61 12.39 -29.20
C ASP A 30 -5.24 12.50 -28.53
N ARG A 31 -5.12 11.91 -27.34
CA ARG A 31 -3.90 11.88 -26.54
C ARG A 31 -3.72 10.51 -25.92
N VAL A 32 -2.51 9.96 -26.00
CA VAL A 32 -2.15 8.67 -25.38
C VAL A 32 -1.12 8.88 -24.28
N PHE A 33 -1.39 8.35 -23.10
CA PHE A 33 -0.51 8.34 -21.94
C PHE A 33 0.15 6.97 -21.80
N GLU A 34 1.48 6.95 -21.81
CA GLU A 34 2.27 5.71 -21.79
C GLU A 34 2.98 5.52 -20.45
N GLU A 35 2.60 4.46 -19.73
CA GLU A 35 3.18 4.08 -18.45
C GLU A 35 4.15 2.90 -18.63
N THR A 36 5.45 3.13 -18.44
CA THR A 36 6.45 2.06 -18.46
C THR A 36 6.47 1.31 -17.12
N ALA A 37 6.10 0.04 -17.14
CA ALA A 37 6.12 -0.82 -15.97
C ALA A 37 7.56 -1.33 -15.70
N SER A 38 8.43 -0.51 -15.11
CA SER A 38 9.61 -1.02 -14.38
C SER A 38 9.13 -1.61 -13.05
N GLY A 39 9.64 -2.77 -12.64
CA GLY A 39 9.14 -3.59 -11.54
C GLY A 39 8.59 -2.87 -10.28
N ALA A 40 7.63 -3.53 -9.63
CA ALA A 40 7.07 -3.28 -8.29
C ALA A 40 6.61 -1.85 -7.88
N ARG A 41 6.82 -0.78 -8.66
CA ARG A 41 6.36 0.57 -8.28
C ARG A 41 4.84 0.68 -8.38
N ALA A 42 4.21 0.96 -7.24
CA ALA A 42 2.76 1.05 -7.09
C ALA A 42 2.17 2.42 -7.48
N GLY A 43 3.01 3.45 -7.68
CA GLY A 43 2.57 4.85 -7.73
C GLY A 43 1.81 5.31 -8.97
N ARG A 44 1.92 4.60 -10.10
CA ARG A 44 1.26 4.91 -11.39
C ARG A 44 1.10 6.42 -11.70
N PRO A 45 2.21 7.16 -11.76
CA PRO A 45 2.17 8.61 -11.93
C PRO A 45 1.57 9.04 -13.27
N ILE A 46 1.73 8.24 -14.34
CA ILE A 46 1.21 8.60 -15.66
C ILE A 46 -0.30 8.37 -15.73
N LEU A 47 -0.82 7.32 -15.09
CA LEU A 47 -2.28 7.17 -14.95
C LEU A 47 -2.89 8.36 -14.20
N LYS A 48 -2.23 8.81 -13.12
CA LYS A 48 -2.69 10.00 -12.39
C LYS A 48 -2.66 11.25 -13.28
N ALA A 49 -1.59 11.48 -14.02
CA ALA A 49 -1.50 12.60 -14.96
C ALA A 49 -2.57 12.55 -16.06
N ALA A 50 -2.95 11.35 -16.52
CA ALA A 50 -4.06 11.17 -17.45
C ALA A 50 -5.38 11.60 -16.81
N LEU A 51 -5.66 11.16 -15.58
CA LEU A 51 -6.86 11.57 -14.83
C LEU A 51 -6.92 13.07 -14.59
N ASP A 52 -5.79 13.69 -14.23
CA ASP A 52 -5.69 15.14 -14.00
C ASP A 52 -5.86 15.97 -15.29
N TYR A 53 -5.56 15.38 -16.46
CA TYR A 53 -5.77 16.01 -17.76
C TYR A 53 -7.23 15.98 -18.23
N MET A 54 -7.97 14.93 -17.85
CA MET A 54 -9.32 14.67 -18.31
C MET A 54 -10.35 15.59 -17.67
N ARG A 55 -11.44 15.83 -18.39
CA ARG A 55 -12.60 16.61 -17.95
C ARG A 55 -13.85 15.75 -17.92
N GLU A 56 -14.88 16.27 -17.26
CA GLU A 56 -16.20 15.67 -17.31
C GLU A 56 -16.67 15.48 -18.76
N GLY A 57 -17.19 14.29 -19.06
CA GLY A 57 -17.61 13.87 -20.39
C GLY A 57 -16.53 13.20 -21.23
N ASP A 58 -15.25 13.26 -20.84
CA ASP A 58 -14.18 12.52 -21.53
C ASP A 58 -14.27 11.02 -21.26
N THR A 59 -13.62 10.21 -22.10
CA THR A 59 -13.55 8.75 -21.93
C THR A 59 -12.11 8.27 -21.93
N LEU A 60 -11.74 7.53 -20.88
CA LEU A 60 -10.45 6.86 -20.78
C LEU A 60 -10.52 5.57 -21.60
N VAL A 61 -9.68 5.45 -22.61
CA VAL A 61 -9.61 4.29 -23.49
C VAL A 61 -8.40 3.46 -23.13
N VAL A 62 -8.61 2.18 -22.87
CA VAL A 62 -7.54 1.20 -22.64
C VAL A 62 -7.66 0.07 -23.64
N TRP A 63 -6.53 -0.52 -24.02
CA TRP A 63 -6.57 -1.68 -24.92
C TRP A 63 -7.22 -2.88 -24.24
N ARG A 64 -6.89 -3.11 -22.97
CA ARG A 64 -7.40 -4.20 -22.12
C ARG A 64 -7.47 -3.77 -20.67
N LEU A 65 -8.35 -4.40 -19.90
CA LEU A 65 -8.55 -4.07 -18.48
C LEU A 65 -7.32 -4.42 -17.61
N ASP A 66 -6.51 -5.42 -17.96
CA ASP A 66 -5.29 -5.78 -17.23
C ASP A 66 -4.21 -4.69 -17.29
N ARG A 67 -4.27 -3.84 -18.32
CA ARG A 67 -3.39 -2.68 -18.47
C ARG A 67 -3.78 -1.57 -17.52
N LEU A 68 -5.07 -1.44 -17.19
CA LEU A 68 -5.60 -0.50 -16.22
C LEU A 68 -5.47 -1.01 -14.78
N ALA A 69 -5.67 -2.30 -14.50
CA ALA A 69 -5.68 -2.83 -13.14
C ALA A 69 -5.08 -4.24 -13.05
N ARG A 70 -4.34 -4.52 -11.96
CA ARG A 70 -3.76 -5.86 -11.69
C ARG A 70 -4.69 -6.78 -10.92
N SER A 71 -5.81 -6.25 -10.43
CA SER A 71 -6.82 -7.00 -9.69
C SER A 71 -8.17 -6.36 -9.90
N LEU A 72 -9.23 -7.16 -9.78
CA LEU A 72 -10.59 -6.68 -9.90
C LEU A 72 -10.96 -5.59 -8.88
N PRO A 73 -10.56 -5.68 -7.58
CA PRO A 73 -10.72 -4.59 -6.63
C PRO A 73 -10.13 -3.26 -7.09
N GLN A 74 -8.91 -3.29 -7.63
CA GLN A 74 -8.24 -2.10 -8.13
C GLN A 74 -8.97 -1.52 -9.34
N LEU A 75 -9.52 -2.37 -10.21
CA LEU A 75 -10.31 -1.92 -11.36
C LEU A 75 -11.57 -1.17 -10.89
N ILE A 76 -12.31 -1.74 -9.94
CA ILE A 76 -13.52 -1.14 -9.36
C ILE A 76 -13.23 0.21 -8.73
N GLU A 77 -12.14 0.32 -7.97
CA GLU A 77 -11.72 1.59 -7.38
C GLU A 77 -11.36 2.65 -8.44
N THR A 78 -10.64 2.24 -9.48
CA THR A 78 -10.24 3.13 -10.57
C THR A 78 -11.45 3.67 -11.33
N VAL A 79 -12.41 2.82 -11.68
CA VAL A 79 -13.64 3.25 -12.38
C VAL A 79 -14.56 4.04 -11.46
N GLY A 80 -14.64 3.69 -10.17
CA GLY A 80 -15.35 4.50 -9.19
C GLY A 80 -14.77 5.92 -9.11
N THR A 81 -13.45 6.06 -9.30
CA THR A 81 -12.78 7.36 -9.39
C THR A 81 -13.17 8.07 -10.70
N LEU A 82 -13.04 7.41 -11.85
CA LEU A 82 -13.46 7.97 -13.15
C LEU A 82 -14.90 8.48 -13.13
N LYS A 83 -15.84 7.68 -12.60
CA LYS A 83 -17.25 8.06 -12.47
C LYS A 83 -17.47 9.30 -11.61
N LYS A 84 -16.72 9.45 -10.50
CA LYS A 84 -16.79 10.66 -9.65
C LYS A 84 -16.31 11.92 -10.39
N HIS A 85 -15.43 11.76 -11.38
CA HIS A 85 -14.98 12.84 -12.24
C HIS A 85 -15.86 13.02 -13.49
N GLY A 86 -16.96 12.26 -13.63
CA GLY A 86 -17.81 12.28 -14.82
C GLY A 86 -17.11 11.74 -16.08
N VAL A 87 -16.10 10.88 -15.89
CA VAL A 87 -15.28 10.31 -16.96
C VAL A 87 -15.71 8.87 -17.24
N GLY A 88 -15.87 8.52 -18.51
CA GLY A 88 -16.16 7.15 -18.97
C GLY A 88 -14.90 6.26 -19.01
N LEU A 89 -15.09 4.94 -18.98
CA LEU A 89 -14.06 3.95 -19.26
C LEU A 89 -14.48 3.14 -20.48
N ARG A 90 -13.58 3.02 -21.46
CA ARG A 90 -13.73 2.12 -22.60
C ARG A 90 -12.56 1.15 -22.70
N SER A 91 -12.86 -0.14 -22.82
CA SER A 91 -11.87 -1.18 -23.12
C SER A 91 -12.07 -1.74 -24.52
N LEU A 92 -11.02 -1.69 -25.35
CA LEU A 92 -11.11 -2.09 -26.75
C LEU A 92 -11.26 -3.60 -26.93
N SER A 93 -10.55 -4.42 -26.16
CA SER A 93 -10.56 -5.88 -26.34
C SER A 93 -11.80 -6.53 -25.75
N GLU A 94 -12.23 -6.11 -24.57
CA GLU A 94 -13.43 -6.63 -23.90
C GLU A 94 -14.72 -5.98 -24.42
N GLN A 95 -14.62 -4.96 -25.28
CA GLN A 95 -15.74 -4.17 -25.82
C GLN A 95 -16.66 -3.61 -24.72
N ILE A 96 -16.06 -3.25 -23.58
CA ILE A 96 -16.78 -2.65 -22.45
C ILE A 96 -16.70 -1.14 -22.59
N ASP A 97 -17.83 -0.46 -22.46
CA ASP A 97 -17.90 1.00 -22.42
C ASP A 97 -18.86 1.46 -21.33
N THR A 98 -18.32 2.03 -20.26
CA THR A 98 -19.09 2.50 -19.11
C THR A 98 -19.74 3.86 -19.35
N SER A 99 -19.64 4.46 -20.55
CA SER A 99 -20.37 5.68 -20.90
C SER A 99 -21.84 5.39 -21.27
N ASN A 100 -22.23 4.12 -21.37
CA ASN A 100 -23.60 3.70 -21.65
C ASN A 100 -24.14 2.77 -20.55
N ALA A 101 -25.48 2.68 -20.46
CA ALA A 101 -26.17 1.92 -19.41
C ALA A 101 -25.82 0.42 -19.39
N ALA A 102 -25.56 -0.18 -20.55
CA ALA A 102 -25.22 -1.61 -20.64
C ALA A 102 -23.83 -1.89 -20.06
N GLY A 103 -22.82 -1.10 -20.44
CA GLY A 103 -21.48 -1.25 -19.88
C GLY A 103 -21.40 -0.85 -18.41
N GLU A 104 -22.21 0.11 -17.97
CA GLU A 104 -22.37 0.45 -16.56
C GLU A 104 -22.94 -0.74 -15.74
N LEU A 105 -23.96 -1.42 -16.26
CA LEU A 105 -24.51 -2.63 -15.65
C LEU A 105 -23.47 -3.75 -15.52
N ILE A 106 -22.77 -4.06 -16.62
CA ILE A 106 -21.70 -5.08 -16.65
C ILE A 106 -20.64 -4.75 -15.60
N PHE A 107 -20.28 -3.47 -15.50
CA PHE A 107 -19.30 -3.01 -14.51
C PHE A 107 -19.79 -3.20 -13.07
N HIS A 108 -21.04 -2.87 -12.78
CA HIS A 108 -21.64 -3.10 -11.47
C HIS A 108 -21.71 -4.59 -11.10
N MET A 109 -21.99 -5.47 -12.06
CA MET A 109 -21.95 -6.91 -11.85
C MET A 109 -20.55 -7.41 -11.47
N PHE A 110 -19.51 -6.93 -12.17
CA PHE A 110 -18.12 -7.22 -11.79
C PHE A 110 -17.79 -6.67 -10.40
N GLY A 111 -18.29 -5.47 -10.06
CA GLY A 111 -18.25 -4.89 -8.73
C GLY A 111 -18.78 -5.82 -7.64
N ALA A 112 -20.00 -6.30 -7.84
CA ALA A 112 -20.69 -7.20 -6.91
C ALA A 112 -19.96 -8.54 -6.77
N LEU A 113 -19.51 -9.13 -7.88
CA LEU A 113 -18.78 -10.40 -7.87
C LEU A 113 -17.45 -10.27 -7.09
N ALA A 114 -16.71 -9.19 -7.29
CA ALA A 114 -15.45 -8.95 -6.57
C ALA A 114 -15.65 -8.78 -5.06
N GLN A 115 -16.78 -8.18 -4.66
CA GLN A 115 -17.12 -8.00 -3.26
C GLN A 115 -17.52 -9.34 -2.63
N PHE A 116 -18.27 -10.17 -3.36
CA PHE A 116 -18.64 -11.51 -2.96
C PHE A 116 -17.40 -12.41 -2.77
N GLU A 117 -16.47 -12.44 -3.73
CA GLU A 117 -15.22 -13.20 -3.61
C GLU A 117 -14.38 -12.76 -2.40
N ARG A 118 -14.27 -11.44 -2.16
CA ARG A 118 -13.60 -10.90 -0.97
C ARG A 118 -14.26 -11.35 0.33
N GLY A 119 -15.59 -11.43 0.35
CA GLY A 119 -16.36 -12.00 1.46
C GLY A 119 -15.98 -13.45 1.72
N LEU A 120 -16.04 -14.30 0.71
CA LEU A 120 -15.71 -15.73 0.80
C LEU A 120 -14.28 -15.98 1.29
N ILE A 121 -13.29 -15.21 0.80
CA ILE A 121 -11.90 -15.33 1.24
C ILE A 121 -11.78 -15.00 2.74
N ARG A 122 -12.45 -13.95 3.22
CA ARG A 122 -12.45 -13.55 4.63
C ARG A 122 -13.08 -14.62 5.51
N GLU A 123 -14.23 -15.16 5.11
CA GLU A 123 -14.94 -16.23 5.83
C GLU A 123 -14.06 -17.47 5.98
N ARG A 124 -13.49 -17.95 4.87
CA ARG A 124 -12.58 -19.12 4.89
C ARG A 124 -11.35 -18.87 5.74
N THR A 125 -10.75 -17.68 5.65
CA THR A 125 -9.58 -17.31 6.47
C THR A 125 -9.93 -17.32 7.95
N LYS A 126 -11.08 -16.75 8.33
CA LYS A 126 -11.53 -16.73 9.72
C LYS A 126 -11.78 -18.15 10.25
N ALA A 127 -12.50 -18.98 9.49
CA ALA A 127 -12.73 -20.38 9.85
C ALA A 127 -11.40 -21.16 10.02
N GLY A 128 -10.44 -20.95 9.12
CA GLY A 128 -9.11 -21.56 9.22
C GLY A 128 -8.31 -21.09 10.45
N LEU A 129 -8.37 -19.80 10.78
CA LEU A 129 -7.74 -19.24 11.97
C LEU A 129 -8.37 -19.78 13.26
N ASP A 130 -9.70 -19.87 13.30
CA ASP A 130 -10.43 -20.38 14.47
C ASP A 130 -10.14 -21.87 14.69
N ALA A 131 -10.11 -22.68 13.63
CA ALA A 131 -9.68 -24.07 13.69
C ALA A 131 -8.20 -24.22 14.12
N ALA A 132 -7.31 -23.33 13.67
CA ALA A 132 -5.91 -23.33 14.12
C ALA A 132 -5.77 -22.97 15.59
N ARG A 133 -6.54 -21.98 16.09
CA ARG A 133 -6.58 -21.61 17.51
C ARG A 133 -7.11 -22.73 18.38
N ALA A 134 -8.18 -23.42 17.94
CA ALA A 134 -8.73 -24.59 18.64
C ALA A 134 -7.71 -25.72 18.77
N ARG A 135 -6.78 -25.86 17.81
CA ARG A 135 -5.63 -26.78 17.86
C ARG A 135 -4.41 -26.23 18.63
N GLY A 136 -4.56 -25.13 19.36
CA GLY A 136 -3.51 -24.54 20.21
C GLY A 136 -2.58 -23.54 19.51
N ARG A 137 -2.79 -23.22 18.22
CA ARG A 137 -1.95 -22.22 17.52
C ARG A 137 -2.35 -20.81 17.94
N LYS A 138 -1.52 -20.14 18.76
CA LYS A 138 -1.75 -18.74 19.20
C LYS A 138 -1.67 -17.70 18.08
N GLY A 139 -0.88 -17.95 17.03
CA GLY A 139 -0.64 -16.96 15.98
C GLY A 139 0.19 -15.76 16.46
N GLY A 140 0.28 -14.71 15.63
CA GLY A 140 1.03 -13.49 15.94
C GLY A 140 2.54 -13.58 15.73
N ARG A 141 3.25 -12.47 15.96
CA ARG A 141 4.71 -12.41 15.87
C ARG A 141 5.32 -13.19 17.05
N PRO A 142 6.28 -14.11 16.83
CA PRO A 142 6.93 -14.81 17.93
C PRO A 142 7.63 -13.83 18.87
N ARG A 143 7.68 -14.17 20.16
CA ARG A 143 8.42 -13.41 21.18
C ARG A 143 9.90 -13.38 20.79
N ARG A 144 10.54 -12.23 20.97
CA ARG A 144 11.98 -12.07 20.71
C ARG A 144 12.87 -12.56 21.85
N LEU A 145 12.34 -12.61 23.07
CA LEU A 145 13.03 -13.08 24.27
C LEU A 145 12.36 -14.37 24.73
N SER A 146 13.18 -15.39 24.98
CA SER A 146 12.80 -16.60 25.70
C SER A 146 12.68 -16.33 27.20
N GLU A 147 12.15 -17.28 27.97
CA GLU A 147 12.10 -17.17 29.43
C GLU A 147 13.51 -17.07 30.03
N ALA A 148 14.47 -17.85 29.52
CA ALA A 148 15.87 -17.77 29.92
C ALA A 148 16.50 -16.39 29.63
N ASP A 149 16.15 -15.75 28.51
CA ASP A 149 16.63 -14.40 28.20
C ASP A 149 16.06 -13.36 29.18
N ILE A 150 14.80 -13.53 29.61
CA ILE A 150 14.15 -12.67 30.60
C ILE A 150 14.83 -12.85 31.96
N ASP A 151 15.12 -14.08 32.38
CA ASP A 151 15.81 -14.34 33.65
C ASP A 151 17.24 -13.81 33.64
N THR A 152 17.95 -13.96 32.51
CA THR A 152 19.27 -13.36 32.31
C THR A 152 19.19 -11.84 32.40
N ALA A 153 18.18 -11.22 31.77
CA ALA A 153 17.97 -9.77 31.84
C ALA A 153 17.74 -9.31 33.28
N ARG A 154 16.88 -10.01 34.03
CA ARG A 154 16.60 -9.72 35.44
C ARG A 154 17.87 -9.74 36.28
N THR A 155 18.67 -10.80 36.13
CA THR A 155 19.92 -10.98 36.87
C THR A 155 20.91 -9.85 36.60
N LEU A 156 21.05 -9.42 35.34
CA LEU A 156 21.94 -8.32 34.97
C LEU A 156 21.45 -6.94 35.48
N LEU A 157 20.13 -6.74 35.52
CA LEU A 157 19.51 -5.50 36.01
C LEU A 157 19.57 -5.39 37.54
N GLU A 158 19.53 -6.50 38.26
CA GLU A 158 19.54 -6.58 39.73
C GLU A 158 20.95 -6.83 40.32
N ALA A 159 21.98 -7.00 39.47
CA ALA A 159 23.37 -7.15 39.89
C ALA A 159 23.87 -5.93 40.69
N ASP A 160 24.94 -6.10 41.46
CA ASP A 160 25.62 -5.01 42.17
C ASP A 160 27.10 -4.89 41.69
N PRO A 161 27.47 -3.82 40.95
CA PRO A 161 26.61 -2.75 40.45
C PRO A 161 25.71 -3.21 39.27
N PRO A 162 24.53 -2.59 39.07
CA PRO A 162 23.58 -3.02 38.06
C PRO A 162 24.04 -2.64 36.64
N VAL A 163 23.78 -3.53 35.68
CA VAL A 163 24.09 -3.26 34.27
C VAL A 163 23.03 -2.31 33.68
N PRO A 164 23.42 -1.23 32.97
CA PRO A 164 22.47 -0.28 32.40
C PRO A 164 21.45 -0.94 31.44
N PHE A 165 20.20 -0.47 31.46
CA PHE A 165 19.11 -1.07 30.68
C PHE A 165 19.37 -1.15 29.17
N SER A 166 19.97 -0.10 28.59
CA SER A 166 20.37 -0.07 27.18
C SER A 166 21.45 -1.11 26.87
N GLU A 167 22.32 -1.39 27.83
CA GLU A 167 23.38 -2.38 27.72
C GLU A 167 22.82 -3.80 27.75
N VAL A 168 21.88 -4.07 28.67
CA VAL A 168 21.17 -5.35 28.74
C VAL A 168 20.41 -5.63 27.43
N ALA A 169 19.67 -4.64 26.91
CA ALA A 169 18.96 -4.77 25.64
C ALA A 169 19.91 -5.08 24.46
N ARG A 170 21.07 -4.40 24.41
CA ARG A 170 22.10 -4.63 23.39
C ARG A 170 22.68 -6.04 23.48
N ARG A 171 23.00 -6.52 24.69
CA ARG A 171 23.52 -7.89 24.92
C ARG A 171 22.53 -8.95 24.48
N LEU A 172 21.24 -8.73 24.73
CA LEU A 172 20.16 -9.62 24.30
C LEU A 172 19.72 -9.40 22.85
N LYS A 173 20.40 -8.53 22.09
CA LYS A 173 20.13 -8.23 20.67
C LYS A 173 18.68 -7.83 20.40
N VAL A 174 18.07 -7.09 21.33
CA VAL A 174 16.71 -6.54 21.21
C VAL A 174 16.71 -5.02 21.35
N GLY A 175 15.69 -4.37 20.79
CA GLY A 175 15.50 -2.94 21.00
C GLY A 175 15.11 -2.65 22.46
N PRO A 176 15.49 -1.49 23.04
CA PRO A 176 15.12 -1.14 24.42
C PRO A 176 13.61 -1.20 24.67
N SER A 177 12.79 -0.83 23.68
CA SER A 177 11.33 -0.94 23.73
C SER A 177 10.82 -2.38 23.90
N THR A 178 11.53 -3.38 23.38
CA THR A 178 11.17 -4.79 23.57
C THR A 178 11.42 -5.21 25.01
N LEU A 179 12.52 -4.75 25.62
CA LEU A 179 12.86 -5.08 27.01
C LEU A 179 11.92 -4.39 28.01
N TYR A 180 11.46 -3.17 27.71
CA TYR A 180 10.48 -2.44 28.55
C TYR A 180 9.13 -3.14 28.68
N ASN A 181 8.74 -3.99 27.73
CA ASN A 181 7.50 -4.77 27.84
C ASN A 181 7.55 -5.83 28.94
N TYR A 182 8.75 -6.24 29.37
CA TYR A 182 8.97 -7.26 30.40
C TYR A 182 9.43 -6.64 31.73
N PHE A 183 10.18 -5.54 31.65
CA PHE A 183 10.68 -4.77 32.79
C PHE A 183 10.22 -3.32 32.63
N PRO A 184 8.92 -3.03 32.82
CA PRO A 184 8.44 -1.66 32.80
C PRO A 184 9.17 -0.88 33.89
N ALA A 185 9.67 0.31 33.54
CA ALA A 185 10.21 1.20 34.55
C ALA A 185 9.08 1.49 35.54
N ASP A 186 9.23 1.05 36.79
CA ASP A 186 8.33 1.42 37.87
C ASP A 186 8.18 2.94 37.85
N SER A 187 6.95 3.40 38.05
CA SER A 187 6.45 4.78 38.08
C SER A 187 7.12 5.69 39.13
N ARG A 188 8.36 5.40 39.53
CA ARG A 188 9.18 6.08 40.54
C ARG A 188 10.34 6.90 39.97
N ARG A 189 10.31 7.26 38.69
CA ARG A 189 11.15 8.36 38.16
C ARG A 189 10.26 9.53 37.73
N PRO A 190 10.42 10.73 38.30
CA PRO A 190 9.63 11.89 37.90
C PRO A 190 9.87 12.17 36.41
N ARG A 191 8.78 12.39 35.67
CA ARG A 191 8.85 12.94 34.31
C ARG A 191 9.54 14.30 34.41
N GLY A 192 10.61 14.48 33.64
CA GLY A 192 11.23 15.78 33.41
C GLY A 192 12.68 15.85 33.85
N LYS A 193 13.58 15.58 32.91
CA LYS A 193 14.71 16.50 32.75
C LYS A 193 14.56 17.12 31.36
N ALA A 194 14.30 18.42 31.38
CA ALA A 194 14.49 19.30 30.25
C ALA A 194 15.89 19.05 29.66
N TYR A 195 16.00 19.14 28.35
CA TYR A 195 17.29 19.26 27.69
C TYR A 195 17.96 20.53 28.23
N ALA A 196 18.94 20.36 29.10
CA ALA A 196 19.86 21.40 29.52
C ALA A 196 21.22 21.03 28.95
N GLY A 197 21.70 21.83 28.00
CA GLY A 197 23.02 21.71 27.41
C GLY A 197 23.05 21.67 25.88
N GLU A 198 22.40 22.62 25.22
CA GLU A 198 22.96 23.10 23.94
C GLU A 198 24.18 23.97 24.30
N PRO A 199 25.38 23.72 23.75
CA PRO A 199 26.47 24.67 23.89
C PRO A 199 26.16 25.89 23.01
N GLU A 200 25.99 27.04 23.68
CA GLU A 200 25.97 28.37 23.06
C GLU A 200 27.18 28.53 22.13
N LEU A 201 26.93 28.61 20.83
CA LEU A 201 27.90 29.10 19.86
C LEU A 201 28.12 30.60 20.12
N PRO A 202 29.36 31.08 20.33
CA PRO A 202 29.59 32.49 20.59
C PRO A 202 29.21 33.34 19.37
N LEU A 203 28.34 34.34 19.59
CA LEU A 203 28.08 35.42 18.64
C LEU A 203 29.39 36.10 18.27
N ALA A 204 29.73 36.09 16.99
CA ALA A 204 30.80 36.93 16.47
C ALA A 204 30.45 38.41 16.71
N PRO A 205 31.40 39.24 17.20
CA PRO A 205 31.16 40.66 17.39
C PRO A 205 31.03 41.38 16.03
N PRO A 206 30.24 42.46 15.96
CA PRO A 206 29.93 43.12 14.69
C PRO A 206 31.08 44.03 14.22
N ALA A 207 31.47 43.86 12.95
CA ALA A 207 31.95 44.90 12.04
C ALA A 207 31.75 44.43 10.60
#